data_AF-A0A954GIE9-F1
#
_entry.id   AF-A0A954GIE9-F1
#
_cell.length_a   1.000
_cell.length_b   1.000
_cell.length_c   1.000
_cell.angle_alpha   90.00
_cell.angle_beta   90.00
_cell.angle_gamma   90.00
#
_symmetry.space_group_name_H-M   'P 1'
#
loop_
_entity.id
_entity.type
_entity.pdbx_description
1 polymer ?
#
loop_
_entity_poly.entity_id
_entity_poly.type
_entity_poly.pdbx_seq_one_letter_code
_entity_poly.pdbx_strand_id
1 'polypeptide(L)'
;MILLLAIILEGESSIHPCHAADNAAIKQSVSKARDYLHSTFGKYQSNRKLLAAYALLKAGDPPTSPEIAGVLADIEKTYSVGSEQLVFRGEMVYEAGVAAMLLVEVDAEKYQPMIENIANALLNDRRENGSWDYRRGDGDTSVTQYGCLGLWAAARAGVEIPDEAWDKILQWHFATQLSDGGFAYTPGKAIGPGQGAPTLNMTGAAIGSMSIAAMYLFPEQMGQAKRAAASQKKAESAEETRKFGVLDRSLPESEEEQGAGDENLPITRRPQGPYKVRSSFSEYKQHVAAAVNWMNGHFEVVNSTGPKMYYYYTLERMTALTEIDQLAGQDWFDVCSEAVIGRQLSDGSWNLAVHDGGGVFPVGTSFGILFLTRSTAKLLNRMPGRSAIGGGLLAGGRGLPDDLKQVDLEQGDVKAREPSGPLDELLRDLSKAGGDDLFEVQEKIVEKIQLGDRSELVGQTDQLVKLLDRPEPQIRRTAMWALGRSDDLSLVRYAIEAILDDPDTDVLIEAHAALCWFSRRPDGFGLPDNPIASLSPDVSDEDRKAAVDKWRRQAVKAWGEWYLRVCPYEERDDPFVISLKRRLSARG
;
A
#
# COMPACT_ATOMS: atom_id res chain seq x y z
N MET A 1 -51.09 5.13 -39.32
CA MET A 1 -51.15 4.54 -37.97
C MET A 1 -50.77 3.07 -38.09
N ILE A 2 -49.58 2.75 -38.62
CA ILE A 2 -48.27 2.50 -37.95
C ILE A 2 -48.32 1.38 -36.88
N LEU A 3 -47.93 0.19 -37.34
CA LEU A 3 -47.20 -0.95 -36.75
C LEU A 3 -46.84 -0.98 -35.25
N LEU A 4 -46.97 -2.17 -34.63
CA LEU A 4 -45.82 -3.07 -34.39
C LEU A 4 -46.26 -4.48 -33.91
N LEU A 5 -45.59 -5.50 -34.46
CA LEU A 5 -45.75 -6.95 -34.26
C LEU A 5 -44.49 -7.52 -33.56
N ALA A 6 -44.67 -8.67 -32.91
CA ALA A 6 -43.74 -9.49 -32.13
C ALA A 6 -42.31 -9.71 -32.68
N ILE A 7 -41.32 -9.89 -31.78
CA ILE A 7 -40.29 -10.96 -31.78
C ILE A 7 -39.84 -11.23 -30.33
N ILE A 8 -39.95 -12.50 -29.90
CA ILE A 8 -39.17 -13.12 -28.83
C ILE A 8 -37.85 -13.58 -29.47
N LEU A 9 -36.71 -13.16 -28.94
CA LEU A 9 -35.43 -13.82 -29.18
C LEU A 9 -34.63 -13.84 -27.88
N GLU A 10 -34.22 -15.05 -27.52
CA GLU A 10 -33.19 -15.37 -26.54
C GLU A 10 -31.95 -14.52 -26.80
N GLY A 11 -31.52 -13.80 -25.77
CA GLY A 11 -30.15 -13.32 -25.66
C GLY A 11 -29.56 -14.03 -24.46
N GLU A 12 -28.72 -15.03 -24.73
CA GLU A 12 -27.75 -15.52 -23.76
C GLU A 12 -27.17 -14.32 -23.02
N SER A 13 -27.25 -14.33 -21.68
CA SER A 13 -26.49 -13.39 -20.86
C SER A 13 -25.02 -13.68 -21.13
N SER A 14 -24.46 -13.00 -22.12
CA SER A 14 -23.03 -12.92 -22.31
C SER A 14 -22.45 -12.48 -20.98
N ILE A 15 -21.74 -13.39 -20.34
CA ILE A 15 -20.86 -13.11 -19.22
C ILE A 15 -19.89 -12.06 -19.79
N HIS A 16 -20.18 -10.79 -19.53
CA HIS A 16 -19.25 -9.73 -19.88
C HIS A 16 -17.99 -10.00 -19.05
N PRO A 17 -16.82 -10.18 -19.69
CA PRO A 17 -15.57 -10.29 -18.95
C PRO A 17 -15.45 -9.04 -18.09
N CYS A 18 -15.25 -9.24 -16.79
CA CYS A 18 -15.04 -8.21 -15.78
C CYS A 18 -13.90 -7.31 -16.28
N HIS A 19 -14.24 -6.10 -16.73
CA HIS A 19 -13.24 -5.12 -17.07
C HIS A 19 -12.70 -4.54 -15.76
N ALA A 20 -11.40 -4.72 -15.53
CA ALA A 20 -10.66 -3.95 -14.54
C ALA A 20 -11.06 -2.47 -14.68
N ALA A 21 -11.40 -1.83 -13.56
CA ALA A 21 -11.77 -0.42 -13.53
C ALA A 21 -10.80 0.41 -14.39
N ASP A 22 -11.34 1.31 -15.21
CA ASP A 22 -10.50 2.14 -16.06
C ASP A 22 -9.60 3.04 -15.17
N ASN A 23 -8.33 2.63 -15.01
CA ASN A 23 -7.37 3.39 -14.22
C ASN A 23 -7.26 4.86 -14.67
N ALA A 24 -7.50 5.18 -15.96
CA ALA A 24 -7.52 6.57 -16.41
C ALA A 24 -8.72 7.32 -15.83
N ALA A 25 -9.91 6.72 -15.87
CA ALA A 25 -11.10 7.25 -15.22
C ALA A 25 -10.93 7.39 -13.69
N ILE A 26 -10.31 6.42 -13.02
CA ILE A 26 -9.96 6.49 -11.59
C ILE A 26 -9.05 7.69 -11.33
N LYS A 27 -7.94 7.83 -12.06
CA LYS A 27 -6.99 8.92 -11.91
C LYS A 27 -7.64 10.27 -12.15
N GLN A 28 -8.40 10.41 -13.23
CA GLN A 28 -9.12 11.63 -13.55
C GLN A 28 -10.11 11.99 -12.43
N SER A 29 -10.80 10.99 -11.90
CA SER A 29 -11.75 11.19 -10.81
C SER A 29 -11.04 11.62 -9.51
N VAL A 30 -9.92 10.98 -9.16
CA VAL A 30 -9.09 11.37 -8.00
C VAL A 30 -8.53 12.78 -8.18
N SER A 31 -8.06 13.16 -9.38
CA SER A 31 -7.56 14.51 -9.65
C SER A 31 -8.65 15.57 -9.45
N LYS A 32 -9.84 15.36 -10.02
CA LYS A 32 -10.98 16.29 -9.83
C LYS A 32 -11.34 16.43 -8.35
N ALA A 33 -11.32 15.33 -7.61
CA ALA A 33 -11.59 15.31 -6.17
C ALA A 33 -10.51 16.04 -5.36
N ARG A 34 -9.25 15.87 -5.73
CA ARG A 34 -8.11 16.61 -5.14
C ARG A 34 -8.28 18.11 -5.36
N ASP A 35 -8.55 18.53 -6.60
CA ASP A 35 -8.75 19.95 -6.95
C ASP A 35 -9.93 20.55 -6.17
N TYR A 36 -11.02 19.79 -6.01
CA TYR A 36 -12.14 20.17 -5.17
C TYR A 36 -11.72 20.40 -3.71
N LEU A 37 -10.98 19.46 -3.11
CA LEU A 37 -10.51 19.55 -1.74
C LEU A 37 -9.64 20.80 -1.53
N HIS A 38 -8.69 21.09 -2.43
CA HIS A 38 -7.92 22.35 -2.38
C HIS A 38 -8.83 23.59 -2.42
N SER A 39 -9.74 23.65 -3.40
CA SER A 39 -10.62 24.81 -3.60
C SER A 39 -11.55 25.12 -2.42
N THR A 40 -11.80 24.12 -1.57
CA THR A 40 -12.73 24.23 -0.44
C THR A 40 -12.03 24.07 0.92
N PHE A 41 -10.72 23.78 0.96
CA PHE A 41 -9.97 23.48 2.19
C PHE A 41 -10.09 24.57 3.28
N GLY A 42 -10.00 25.84 2.87
CA GLY A 42 -10.13 26.98 3.76
C GLY A 42 -11.49 27.12 4.44
N LYS A 43 -12.53 26.44 3.93
CA LYS A 43 -13.92 26.50 4.45
C LYS A 43 -14.19 25.44 5.53
N TYR A 44 -13.28 24.50 5.74
CA TYR A 44 -13.50 23.37 6.64
C TYR A 44 -13.21 23.72 8.10
N GLN A 45 -13.92 23.06 9.01
CA GLN A 45 -13.56 23.02 10.43
C GLN A 45 -12.28 22.20 10.65
N SER A 46 -11.54 22.46 11.72
CA SER A 46 -10.21 21.88 11.98
C SER A 46 -10.19 20.35 11.95
N ASN A 47 -11.15 19.69 12.62
CA ASN A 47 -11.33 18.23 12.62
C ASN A 47 -11.52 17.64 11.22
N ARG A 48 -12.17 18.38 10.32
CA ARG A 48 -12.46 17.95 8.94
C ARG A 48 -11.30 18.22 7.98
N LYS A 49 -10.45 19.21 8.27
CA LYS A 49 -9.20 19.45 7.53
C LYS A 49 -8.25 18.28 7.64
N LEU A 50 -8.23 17.60 8.78
CA LEU A 50 -7.33 16.48 9.02
C LEU A 50 -7.55 15.31 8.06
N LEU A 51 -8.81 14.86 7.90
CA LEU A 51 -9.14 13.80 6.93
C LEU A 51 -8.92 14.26 5.49
N ALA A 52 -9.20 15.53 5.19
CA ALA A 52 -8.92 16.11 3.88
C ALA A 52 -7.42 16.11 3.56
N ALA A 53 -6.56 16.53 4.49
CA ALA A 53 -5.11 16.51 4.34
C ALA A 53 -4.58 15.08 4.16
N TYR A 54 -5.10 14.12 4.93
CA TYR A 54 -4.75 12.72 4.73
C TYR A 54 -5.15 12.19 3.35
N ALA A 55 -6.33 12.57 2.86
CA ALA A 55 -6.76 12.22 1.51
C ALA A 55 -5.90 12.90 0.43
N LEU A 56 -5.56 14.18 0.58
CA LEU A 56 -4.64 14.89 -0.32
C LEU A 56 -3.27 14.18 -0.40
N LEU A 57 -2.70 13.79 0.76
CA LEU A 57 -1.47 13.02 0.80
C LEU A 57 -1.59 11.70 0.02
N LYS A 58 -2.72 10.98 0.18
CA LYS A 58 -2.99 9.73 -0.55
C LYS A 58 -3.30 9.94 -2.04
N ALA A 59 -3.74 11.14 -2.42
CA ALA A 59 -3.92 11.56 -3.81
C ALA A 59 -2.60 11.99 -4.48
N GLY A 60 -1.50 12.08 -3.74
CA GLY A 60 -0.16 12.35 -4.26
C GLY A 60 0.43 13.70 -3.87
N ASP A 61 -0.26 14.51 -3.07
CA ASP A 61 0.26 15.80 -2.61
C ASP A 61 1.50 15.62 -1.72
N PRO A 62 2.51 16.48 -1.85
CA PRO A 62 3.65 16.45 -0.95
C PRO A 62 3.24 16.95 0.45
N PRO A 63 3.87 16.46 1.53
CA PRO A 63 3.61 16.94 2.90
C PRO A 63 3.84 18.46 3.09
N THR A 64 4.59 19.08 2.19
CA THR A 64 4.87 20.53 2.17
C THR A 64 3.75 21.37 1.55
N SER A 65 2.67 20.76 1.02
CA SER A 65 1.53 21.52 0.51
C SER A 65 0.90 22.35 1.65
N PRO A 66 0.45 23.60 1.39
CA PRO A 66 -0.04 24.49 2.45
C PRO A 66 -1.13 23.87 3.32
N GLU A 67 -2.02 23.08 2.71
CA GLU A 67 -3.11 22.37 3.36
C GLU A 67 -2.60 21.29 4.33
N ILE A 68 -1.66 20.45 3.89
CA ILE A 68 -1.11 19.36 4.70
C ILE A 68 -0.20 19.95 5.78
N ALA A 69 0.71 20.86 5.42
CA ALA A 69 1.63 21.50 6.36
C ALA A 69 0.88 22.26 7.47
N GLY A 70 -0.22 22.95 7.13
CA GLY A 70 -1.07 23.61 8.12
C GLY A 70 -1.71 22.64 9.12
N VAL A 71 -2.19 21.49 8.63
CA VAL A 71 -2.72 20.42 9.50
C VAL A 71 -1.63 19.79 10.35
N LEU A 72 -0.43 19.57 9.81
CA LEU A 72 0.71 19.06 10.59
C LEU A 72 1.06 20.02 11.73
N ALA A 73 1.07 21.33 11.49
CA ALA A 73 1.28 22.33 12.54
C ALA A 73 0.17 22.30 13.62
N ASP A 74 -1.09 22.11 13.23
CA ASP A 74 -2.20 21.95 14.18
C ASP A 74 -2.06 20.67 15.02
N ILE A 75 -1.61 19.56 14.43
CA ILE A 75 -1.30 18.31 15.13
C ILE A 75 -0.14 18.52 16.10
N GLU A 76 0.96 19.14 15.66
CA GLU A 76 2.12 19.43 16.51
C GLU A 76 1.71 20.25 17.73
N LYS A 77 0.88 21.28 17.54
CA LYS A 77 0.35 22.08 18.66
C LYS A 77 -0.50 21.25 19.64
N THR A 78 -1.25 20.28 19.13
CA THR A 78 -2.20 19.50 19.92
C THR A 78 -1.51 18.34 20.66
N TYR A 79 -0.59 17.63 20.01
CA TYR A 79 -0.06 16.34 20.48
C TYR A 79 1.40 16.39 20.94
N SER A 80 2.03 17.57 20.96
CA SER A 80 3.35 17.76 21.60
C SER A 80 3.30 17.79 23.13
N VAL A 81 2.11 17.76 23.73
CA VAL A 81 1.93 17.63 25.19
C VAL A 81 1.88 16.16 25.60
N GLY A 82 2.25 15.86 26.84
CA GLY A 82 2.17 14.48 27.37
C GLY A 82 0.73 13.95 27.36
N SER A 83 0.57 12.64 27.11
CA SER A 83 -0.73 11.97 26.96
C SER A 83 -1.71 12.19 28.11
N GLU A 84 -1.22 12.34 29.34
CA GLU A 84 -2.00 12.66 30.55
C GLU A 84 -2.81 13.98 30.43
N GLN A 85 -2.36 14.90 29.56
CA GLN A 85 -3.01 16.19 29.33
C GLN A 85 -4.05 16.13 28.20
N LEU A 86 -4.09 15.04 27.43
CA LEU A 86 -4.99 14.85 26.31
C LEU A 86 -6.32 14.26 26.80
N VAL A 87 -7.29 15.13 27.07
CA VAL A 87 -8.64 14.72 27.49
C VAL A 87 -9.57 14.67 26.28
N PHE A 88 -9.84 13.45 25.79
CA PHE A 88 -10.68 13.25 24.62
C PHE A 88 -12.16 13.56 24.90
N ARG A 89 -12.78 14.29 23.96
CA ARG A 89 -14.20 14.63 23.96
C ARG A 89 -14.73 14.64 22.53
N GLY A 90 -16.02 14.33 22.34
CA GLY A 90 -16.66 14.43 21.03
C GLY A 90 -15.96 13.55 19.99
N GLU A 91 -15.48 14.16 18.90
CA GLU A 91 -14.89 13.46 17.74
C GLU A 91 -13.38 13.19 17.87
N MET A 92 -12.75 13.52 19.01
CA MET A 92 -11.29 13.48 19.16
C MET A 92 -10.66 12.09 18.93
N VAL A 93 -11.40 10.98 19.07
CA VAL A 93 -10.89 9.64 18.71
C VAL A 93 -10.68 9.51 17.20
N TYR A 94 -11.58 10.09 16.37
CA TYR A 94 -11.38 10.15 14.92
C TYR A 94 -10.15 10.99 14.59
N GLU A 95 -10.05 12.15 15.23
CA GLU A 95 -8.94 13.07 15.01
C GLU A 95 -7.60 12.42 15.39
N ALA A 96 -7.52 11.80 16.57
CA ALA A 96 -6.34 11.07 17.02
C ALA A 96 -5.98 9.93 16.06
N GLY A 97 -6.96 9.13 15.63
CA GLY A 97 -6.74 8.04 14.69
C GLY A 97 -6.19 8.51 13.34
N VAL A 98 -6.80 9.53 12.74
CA VAL A 98 -6.33 10.09 11.46
C VAL A 98 -5.01 10.84 11.60
N ALA A 99 -4.78 11.52 12.73
CA ALA A 99 -3.51 12.20 13.00
C ALA A 99 -2.37 11.18 13.06
N ALA A 100 -2.50 10.08 13.80
CA ALA A 100 -1.51 9.02 13.79
C ALA A 100 -1.27 8.45 12.39
N MET A 101 -2.33 8.18 11.63
CA MET A 101 -2.21 7.71 10.24
C MET A 101 -1.45 8.69 9.33
N LEU A 102 -1.70 10.00 9.49
CA LEU A 102 -1.04 11.06 8.71
C LEU A 102 0.43 11.20 9.10
N LEU A 103 0.74 11.31 10.40
CA LEU A 103 2.10 11.47 10.91
C LEU A 103 3.01 10.31 10.47
N VAL A 104 2.51 9.07 10.56
CA VAL A 104 3.25 7.87 10.15
C VAL A 104 3.53 7.84 8.65
N GLU A 105 2.58 8.31 7.83
CA GLU A 105 2.76 8.35 6.38
C GLU A 105 3.71 9.48 5.94
N VAL A 106 3.75 10.58 6.68
CA VAL A 106 4.64 11.72 6.38
C VAL A 106 6.07 11.42 6.80
N ASP A 107 6.30 11.13 8.08
CA ASP A 107 7.63 10.87 8.65
C ASP A 107 7.50 10.25 10.06
N ALA A 108 7.44 8.92 10.11
CA ALA A 108 7.26 8.19 11.36
C ALA A 108 8.39 8.42 12.39
N GLU A 109 9.62 8.68 11.93
CA GLU A 109 10.78 8.89 12.81
C GLU A 109 10.73 10.28 13.43
N LYS A 110 10.54 11.32 12.60
CA LYS A 110 10.39 12.71 13.07
C LYS A 110 9.23 12.86 14.05
N TYR A 111 8.11 12.19 13.76
CA TYR A 111 6.88 12.34 14.53
C TYR A 111 6.70 11.31 15.63
N GLN A 112 7.68 10.44 15.89
CA GLN A 112 7.59 9.35 16.86
C GLN A 112 7.02 9.78 18.22
N PRO A 113 7.48 10.88 18.85
CA PRO A 113 6.98 11.25 20.18
C PRO A 113 5.49 11.61 20.19
N MET A 114 5.01 12.25 19.12
CA MET A 114 3.59 12.58 18.97
C MET A 114 2.76 11.35 18.67
N ILE A 115 3.26 10.44 17.84
CA ILE A 115 2.60 9.16 17.54
C ILE A 115 2.43 8.34 18.82
N GLU A 116 3.46 8.30 19.67
CA GLU A 116 3.42 7.64 20.98
C GLU A 116 2.42 8.33 21.94
N ASN A 117 2.42 9.68 22.00
CA ASN A 117 1.44 10.42 22.80
C ASN A 117 0.00 10.13 22.36
N ILE A 118 -0.26 10.09 21.05
CA ILE A 118 -1.57 9.75 20.49
C ILE A 118 -1.98 8.33 20.88
N ALA A 119 -1.07 7.36 20.72
CA ALA A 119 -1.33 5.96 21.07
C ALA A 119 -1.67 5.81 22.56
N ASN A 120 -0.89 6.44 23.43
CA ASN A 120 -1.11 6.43 24.88
C ASN A 120 -2.44 7.11 25.25
N ALA A 121 -2.79 8.23 24.61
CA ALA A 121 -4.08 8.89 24.83
C ALA A 121 -5.27 8.02 24.38
N LEU A 122 -5.15 7.33 23.24
CA LEU A 122 -6.15 6.37 22.77
C LEU A 122 -6.30 5.20 23.75
N LEU A 123 -5.20 4.64 24.24
CA LEU A 123 -5.21 3.56 25.24
C LEU A 123 -5.87 4.00 26.56
N ASN A 124 -5.61 5.25 26.99
CA ASN A 124 -6.17 5.81 28.21
C ASN A 124 -7.67 6.15 28.09
N ASP A 125 -8.13 6.58 26.92
CA ASP A 125 -9.55 6.89 26.66
C ASP A 125 -10.39 5.63 26.39
N ARG A 126 -9.76 4.51 26.04
CA ARG A 126 -10.43 3.24 25.76
C ARG A 126 -11.26 2.77 26.96
N ARG A 127 -12.46 2.28 26.68
CA ARG A 127 -13.31 1.66 27.72
C ARG A 127 -12.76 0.34 28.20
N GLU A 128 -13.22 -0.08 29.38
CA GLU A 128 -12.85 -1.37 29.97
C GLU A 128 -13.16 -2.54 29.03
N ASN A 129 -14.27 -2.45 28.28
CA ASN A 129 -14.70 -3.47 27.33
C ASN A 129 -13.90 -3.46 26.01
N GLY A 130 -12.99 -2.51 25.77
CA GLY A 130 -12.17 -2.42 24.57
C GLY A 130 -12.62 -1.44 23.49
N SER A 131 -13.81 -0.86 23.65
CA SER A 131 -14.40 0.06 22.68
C SER A 131 -14.07 1.53 22.94
N TRP A 132 -14.38 2.37 21.95
CA TRP A 132 -14.46 3.81 22.10
C TRP A 132 -15.86 4.30 21.69
N ASP A 133 -16.24 5.45 22.22
CA ASP A 133 -17.49 6.12 21.88
C ASP A 133 -17.41 7.63 22.19
N TYR A 134 -18.50 8.35 22.01
CA TYR A 134 -18.61 9.78 22.37
C TYR A 134 -18.76 10.03 23.89
N ARG A 135 -18.37 9.08 24.76
CA ARG A 135 -18.66 9.06 26.20
C ARG A 135 -20.15 9.06 26.53
N ARG A 136 -20.96 8.33 25.75
CA ARG A 136 -22.44 8.34 25.83
C ARG A 136 -23.08 6.96 25.97
N GLY A 137 -22.29 5.88 25.92
CA GLY A 137 -22.81 4.51 25.90
C GLY A 137 -21.74 3.46 26.19
N ASP A 138 -21.87 2.30 25.55
CA ASP A 138 -21.09 1.08 25.84
C ASP A 138 -20.16 0.71 24.67
N GLY A 139 -19.82 1.71 23.85
CA GLY A 139 -19.05 1.57 22.61
C GLY A 139 -19.83 1.92 21.36
N ASP A 140 -19.09 2.33 20.33
CA ASP A 140 -19.59 2.60 18.98
C ASP A 140 -18.63 1.97 17.95
N THR A 141 -19.18 1.28 16.94
CA THR A 141 -18.39 0.51 15.98
C THR A 141 -17.51 1.41 15.11
N SER A 142 -18.01 2.59 14.72
CA SER A 142 -17.26 3.52 13.90
C SER A 142 -16.14 4.23 14.67
N VAL A 143 -16.41 4.66 15.91
CA VAL A 143 -15.40 5.29 16.77
C VAL A 143 -14.32 4.28 17.14
N THR A 144 -14.73 3.06 17.48
CA THR A 144 -13.82 1.95 17.81
C THR A 144 -12.91 1.61 16.63
N GLN A 145 -13.43 1.64 15.39
CA GLN A 145 -12.57 1.48 14.21
C GLN A 145 -11.47 2.54 14.17
N TYR A 146 -11.76 3.83 14.38
CA TYR A 146 -10.72 4.86 14.32
C TYR A 146 -9.74 4.79 15.47
N GLY A 147 -10.19 4.39 16.67
CA GLY A 147 -9.28 4.07 17.77
C GLY A 147 -8.32 2.93 17.39
N CYS A 148 -8.86 1.85 16.81
CA CYS A 148 -8.08 0.73 16.30
C CYS A 148 -7.10 1.15 15.19
N LEU A 149 -7.52 2.02 14.25
CA LEU A 149 -6.65 2.53 13.18
C LEU A 149 -5.52 3.40 13.71
N GLY A 150 -5.78 4.22 14.73
CA GLY A 150 -4.75 5.02 15.40
C GLY A 150 -3.69 4.14 16.07
N LEU A 151 -4.12 3.15 16.84
CA LEU A 151 -3.22 2.16 17.45
C LEU A 151 -2.45 1.37 16.38
N TRP A 152 -3.11 1.03 15.27
CA TRP A 152 -2.47 0.32 14.16
C TRP A 152 -1.41 1.16 13.46
N ALA A 153 -1.67 2.45 13.24
CA ALA A 153 -0.68 3.37 12.71
C ALA A 153 0.51 3.48 13.66
N ALA A 154 0.27 3.68 14.95
CA ALA A 154 1.34 3.78 15.95
C ALA A 154 2.19 2.50 16.04
N ALA A 155 1.56 1.33 16.03
CA ALA A 155 2.26 0.05 16.04
C ALA A 155 3.18 -0.11 14.81
N ARG A 156 2.74 0.34 13.63
CA ARG A 156 3.59 0.34 12.41
C ARG A 156 4.74 1.33 12.47
N ALA A 157 4.68 2.33 13.34
CA ALA A 157 5.78 3.24 13.65
C ALA A 157 6.66 2.77 14.81
N GLY A 158 6.50 1.51 15.25
CA GLY A 158 7.32 0.92 16.31
C GLY A 158 6.84 1.23 17.73
N VAL A 159 5.69 1.90 17.92
CA VAL A 159 5.10 2.09 19.25
C VAL A 159 4.53 0.77 19.75
N GLU A 160 4.94 0.34 20.95
CA GLU A 160 4.45 -0.91 21.52
C GLU A 160 3.00 -0.78 22.02
N ILE A 161 2.09 -1.52 21.41
CA ILE A 161 0.68 -1.56 21.81
C ILE A 161 0.39 -2.85 22.60
N PRO A 162 -0.09 -2.80 23.86
CA PRO A 162 -0.30 -4.00 24.69
C PRO A 162 -1.21 -5.05 24.04
N ASP A 163 -0.92 -6.34 24.24
CA ASP A 163 -1.77 -7.45 23.71
C ASP A 163 -3.21 -7.37 24.25
N GLU A 164 -3.38 -6.91 25.50
CA GLU A 164 -4.70 -6.62 26.09
C GLU A 164 -5.52 -5.68 25.21
N ALA A 165 -4.90 -4.71 24.54
CA ALA A 165 -5.59 -3.75 23.71
C ALA A 165 -6.25 -4.42 22.51
N TRP A 166 -5.48 -5.20 21.77
CA TRP A 166 -5.96 -5.95 20.62
C TRP A 166 -7.00 -7.00 21.04
N ASP A 167 -6.76 -7.68 22.15
CA ASP A 167 -7.64 -8.74 22.64
C ASP A 167 -9.00 -8.17 23.09
N LYS A 168 -9.02 -7.00 23.73
CA LYS A 168 -10.26 -6.32 24.10
C LYS A 168 -11.03 -5.80 22.88
N ILE A 169 -10.34 -5.34 21.83
CA ILE A 169 -10.98 -4.97 20.56
C ILE A 169 -11.71 -6.18 19.96
N LEU A 170 -11.08 -7.37 19.94
CA LEU A 170 -11.72 -8.60 19.49
C LEU A 170 -12.91 -8.97 20.37
N GLN A 171 -12.72 -9.06 21.68
CA GLN A 171 -13.78 -9.44 22.63
C GLN A 171 -15.02 -8.54 22.51
N TRP A 172 -14.83 -7.23 22.34
CA TRP A 172 -15.96 -6.33 22.15
C TRP A 172 -16.74 -6.62 20.88
N HIS A 173 -16.07 -6.84 19.74
CA HIS A 173 -16.75 -7.18 18.49
C HIS A 173 -17.42 -8.55 18.59
N PHE A 174 -16.78 -9.54 19.21
CA PHE A 174 -17.40 -10.85 19.42
C PHE A 174 -18.68 -10.75 20.26
N ALA A 175 -18.66 -9.93 21.32
CA ALA A 175 -19.79 -9.74 22.22
C ALA A 175 -20.92 -8.89 21.62
N THR A 176 -20.64 -8.12 20.57
CA THR A 176 -21.59 -7.15 19.98
C THR A 176 -22.04 -7.50 18.56
N GLN A 177 -21.49 -8.55 17.96
CA GLN A 177 -21.99 -9.09 16.69
C GLN A 177 -23.44 -9.55 16.85
N LEU A 178 -24.30 -9.17 15.91
CA LEU A 178 -25.70 -9.56 15.92
C LEU A 178 -25.86 -11.00 15.44
N SER A 179 -27.03 -11.60 15.72
CA SER A 179 -27.30 -13.01 15.42
C SER A 179 -27.29 -13.35 13.92
N ASP A 180 -27.42 -12.36 13.05
CA ASP A 180 -27.32 -12.51 11.60
C ASP A 180 -25.88 -12.37 11.08
N GLY A 181 -24.92 -12.06 11.96
CA GLY A 181 -23.51 -11.86 11.62
C GLY A 181 -23.13 -10.40 11.33
N GLY A 182 -24.10 -9.49 11.24
CA GLY A 182 -23.84 -8.07 10.99
C GLY A 182 -23.47 -7.28 12.23
N PHE A 183 -23.03 -6.03 12.03
CA PHE A 183 -22.71 -5.09 13.11
C PHE A 183 -23.52 -3.80 13.01
N ALA A 184 -24.03 -3.34 14.16
CA ALA A 184 -24.73 -2.08 14.31
C ALA A 184 -23.78 -0.92 14.64
N TYR A 185 -24.28 0.32 14.52
CA TYR A 185 -23.51 1.52 14.89
C TYR A 185 -23.28 1.59 16.40
N THR A 186 -24.37 1.58 17.17
CA THR A 186 -24.35 1.43 18.63
C THR A 186 -25.02 0.11 19.03
N PRO A 187 -24.23 -0.94 19.34
CA PRO A 187 -24.79 -2.24 19.70
C PRO A 187 -25.79 -2.16 20.85
N GLY A 188 -26.93 -2.84 20.70
CA GLY A 188 -27.99 -2.89 21.72
C GLY A 188 -28.78 -1.59 21.91
N LYS A 189 -28.56 -0.55 21.09
CA LYS A 189 -29.25 0.75 21.19
C LYS A 189 -29.80 1.19 19.84
N ALA A 190 -31.02 1.74 19.84
CA ALA A 190 -31.61 2.37 18.67
C ALA A 190 -31.11 3.82 18.50
N ILE A 191 -29.79 3.99 18.36
CA ILE A 191 -29.14 5.30 18.25
C ILE A 191 -28.19 5.30 17.04
N GLY A 192 -28.22 6.40 16.27
CA GLY A 192 -27.37 6.61 15.11
C GLY A 192 -27.84 5.90 13.84
N PRO A 193 -27.01 5.84 12.78
CA PRO A 193 -27.34 5.18 11.52
C PRO A 193 -27.72 3.71 11.74
N GLY A 194 -28.76 3.25 11.04
CA GLY A 194 -29.28 1.88 11.19
C GLY A 194 -30.11 1.63 12.44
N GLN A 195 -30.17 2.56 13.41
CA GLN A 195 -31.05 2.47 14.60
C GLN A 195 -30.94 1.13 15.34
N GLY A 196 -29.72 0.61 15.49
CA GLY A 196 -29.45 -0.67 16.15
C GLY A 196 -29.51 -1.90 15.22
N ALA A 197 -29.94 -1.74 13.97
CA ALA A 197 -29.82 -2.75 12.93
C ALA A 197 -28.38 -2.80 12.37
N PRO A 198 -27.96 -3.95 11.82
CA PRO A 198 -26.68 -4.04 11.17
C PRO A 198 -26.64 -3.22 9.88
N THR A 199 -25.46 -2.69 9.55
CA THR A 199 -25.27 -1.90 8.33
C THR A 199 -24.00 -2.35 7.60
N LEU A 200 -23.95 -2.13 6.28
CA LEU A 200 -22.76 -2.39 5.47
C LEU A 200 -21.52 -1.68 6.02
N ASN A 201 -21.67 -0.40 6.37
CA ASN A 201 -20.57 0.42 6.89
C ASN A 201 -19.99 -0.16 8.18
N MET A 202 -20.84 -0.51 9.14
CA MET A 202 -20.40 -0.99 10.44
C MET A 202 -19.86 -2.41 10.36
N THR A 203 -20.45 -3.25 9.51
CA THR A 203 -19.96 -4.61 9.30
C THR A 203 -18.57 -4.61 8.65
N GLY A 204 -18.34 -3.80 7.62
CA GLY A 204 -17.01 -3.61 7.05
C GLY A 204 -15.99 -3.04 8.05
N ALA A 205 -16.39 -2.04 8.84
CA ALA A 205 -15.56 -1.47 9.90
C ALA A 205 -15.15 -2.49 10.97
N ALA A 206 -16.09 -3.36 11.37
CA ALA A 206 -15.86 -4.43 12.34
C ALA A 206 -14.91 -5.49 11.79
N ILE A 207 -15.10 -5.94 10.54
CA ILE A 207 -14.19 -6.89 9.88
C ILE A 207 -12.78 -6.33 9.82
N GLY A 208 -12.62 -5.05 9.44
CA GLY A 208 -11.33 -4.38 9.42
C GLY A 208 -10.68 -4.33 10.80
N SER A 209 -11.41 -3.91 11.83
CA SER A 209 -10.90 -3.79 13.20
C SER A 209 -10.49 -5.14 13.78
N MET A 210 -11.32 -6.17 13.58
CA MET A 210 -11.01 -7.54 14.02
C MET A 210 -9.78 -8.09 13.31
N SER A 211 -9.66 -7.86 12.00
CA SER A 211 -8.52 -8.34 11.21
C SER A 211 -7.23 -7.64 11.61
N ILE A 212 -7.28 -6.34 11.92
CA ILE A 212 -6.14 -5.62 12.52
C ILE A 212 -5.71 -6.27 13.83
N ALA A 213 -6.62 -6.42 14.79
CA ALA A 213 -6.28 -7.01 16.08
C ALA A 213 -5.74 -8.44 15.95
N ALA A 214 -6.33 -9.26 15.07
CA ALA A 214 -5.89 -10.63 14.81
C ALA A 214 -4.47 -10.70 14.20
N MET A 215 -4.08 -9.75 13.35
CA MET A 215 -2.70 -9.70 12.82
C MET A 215 -1.66 -9.55 13.93
N TYR A 216 -1.98 -8.84 15.02
CA TYR A 216 -1.06 -8.67 16.15
C TYR A 216 -1.11 -9.82 17.17
N LEU A 217 -2.27 -10.44 17.35
CA LEU A 217 -2.44 -11.52 18.34
C LEU A 217 -2.09 -12.91 17.80
N PHE A 218 -2.31 -13.14 16.50
CA PHE A 218 -2.20 -14.45 15.86
C PHE A 218 -1.35 -14.42 14.57
N PRO A 219 -0.14 -13.82 14.58
CA PRO A 219 0.65 -13.62 13.35
C PRO A 219 1.02 -14.93 12.66
N GLU A 220 1.39 -15.98 13.41
CA GLU A 220 1.75 -17.29 12.85
C GLU A 220 0.54 -17.96 12.16
N GLN A 221 -0.61 -17.97 12.83
CA GLN A 221 -1.83 -18.59 12.30
C GLN A 221 -2.35 -17.83 11.08
N MET A 222 -2.23 -16.49 11.09
CA MET A 222 -2.55 -15.66 9.92
C MET A 222 -1.62 -15.98 8.74
N GLY A 223 -0.31 -16.14 8.98
CA GLY A 223 0.65 -16.54 7.95
C GLY A 223 0.38 -17.93 7.37
N GLN A 224 0.07 -18.91 8.24
CA GLN A 224 -0.31 -20.27 7.82
C GLN A 224 -1.59 -20.29 7.00
N ALA A 225 -2.64 -19.57 7.44
CA ALA A 225 -3.89 -19.49 6.71
C ALA A 225 -3.71 -18.89 5.31
N LYS A 226 -2.85 -17.87 5.16
CA LYS A 226 -2.51 -17.28 3.85
C LYS A 226 -1.79 -18.26 2.94
N ARG A 227 -0.78 -18.99 3.45
CA ARG A 227 -0.06 -20.01 2.67
C ARG A 227 -0.99 -21.13 2.18
N ALA A 228 -1.92 -21.55 3.03
CA ALA A 228 -2.93 -22.53 2.67
C ALA A 228 -3.86 -22.01 1.55
N ALA A 229 -4.37 -20.77 1.67
CA ALA A 229 -5.23 -20.16 0.66
C ALA A 229 -4.51 -19.96 -0.69
N ALA A 230 -3.24 -19.55 -0.68
CA ALA A 230 -2.44 -19.42 -1.90
C ALA A 230 -2.20 -20.78 -2.59
N SER A 231 -1.96 -21.83 -1.80
CA SER A 231 -1.80 -23.19 -2.31
C SER A 231 -3.10 -23.71 -2.93
N GLN A 232 -4.25 -23.41 -2.32
CA GLN A 232 -5.56 -23.77 -2.85
C GLN A 232 -5.87 -23.03 -4.17
N LYS A 233 -5.67 -21.70 -4.23
CA LYS A 233 -5.84 -20.93 -5.48
C LYS A 233 -4.97 -21.47 -6.62
N LYS A 234 -3.73 -21.89 -6.31
CA LYS A 234 -2.82 -22.51 -7.27
C LYS A 234 -3.30 -23.90 -7.74
N ALA A 235 -3.93 -24.67 -6.86
CA ALA A 235 -4.51 -25.95 -7.21
C ALA A 235 -5.76 -25.80 -8.09
N GLU A 236 -6.64 -24.85 -7.78
CA GLU A 236 -7.85 -24.54 -8.54
C GLU A 236 -7.51 -24.06 -9.97
N SER A 237 -6.51 -23.18 -10.12
CA SER A 237 -6.05 -22.74 -11.44
C SER A 237 -5.35 -23.86 -12.24
N ALA A 238 -4.63 -24.76 -11.56
CA ALA A 238 -4.06 -25.96 -12.18
C ALA A 238 -5.15 -26.95 -12.63
N GLU A 239 -6.28 -27.02 -11.94
CA GLU A 239 -7.42 -27.88 -12.31
C GLU A 239 -8.24 -27.29 -13.46
N GLU A 240 -8.43 -25.96 -13.50
CA GLU A 240 -9.03 -25.27 -14.65
C GLU A 240 -8.19 -25.41 -15.92
N THR A 241 -6.87 -25.31 -15.82
CA THR A 241 -5.96 -25.52 -16.95
C THR A 241 -5.95 -26.99 -17.43
N ARG A 242 -6.13 -27.97 -16.52
CA ARG A 242 -6.30 -29.39 -16.89
C ARG A 242 -7.59 -29.70 -17.64
N LYS A 243 -8.66 -28.89 -17.50
CA LYS A 243 -9.89 -29.05 -18.30
C LYS A 243 -9.70 -28.71 -19.78
N PHE A 244 -8.64 -27.99 -20.14
CA PHE A 244 -8.21 -27.77 -21.51
C PHE A 244 -7.04 -28.72 -21.84
N GLY A 245 -7.38 -29.88 -22.41
CA GLY A 245 -6.49 -31.04 -22.53
C GLY A 245 -5.07 -30.76 -23.02
N VAL A 246 -4.11 -30.80 -22.08
CA VAL A 246 -2.68 -30.97 -22.34
C VAL A 246 -2.15 -32.02 -21.35
N LEU A 247 -1.34 -32.94 -21.88
CA LEU A 247 -0.85 -34.16 -21.20
C LEU A 247 -0.06 -33.85 -19.91
N ASP A 248 -0.41 -34.58 -18.86
CA ASP A 248 0.09 -34.43 -17.50
C ASP A 248 1.54 -34.97 -17.37
N ARG A 249 2.42 -34.17 -16.76
CA ARG A 249 3.75 -34.61 -16.32
C ARG A 249 3.69 -34.70 -14.80
N SER A 250 3.74 -35.93 -14.29
CA SER A 250 3.63 -36.26 -12.86
C SER A 250 4.54 -35.37 -11.99
N LEU A 251 3.93 -34.65 -11.06
CA LEU A 251 4.63 -33.96 -9.98
C LEU A 251 5.08 -35.00 -8.93
N PRO A 252 6.34 -34.99 -8.47
CA PRO A 252 6.76 -35.83 -7.35
C PRO A 252 6.12 -35.39 -6.04
N GLU A 253 5.83 -36.36 -5.18
CA GLU A 253 5.21 -36.20 -3.87
C GLU A 253 6.07 -35.34 -2.93
N SER A 254 5.34 -34.64 -2.06
CA SER A 254 5.74 -33.70 -1.02
C SER A 254 7.06 -34.00 -0.30
N GLU A 255 8.01 -33.08 -0.40
CA GLU A 255 9.04 -32.90 0.63
C GLU A 255 8.46 -32.06 1.77
N GLU A 256 8.39 -32.65 2.96
CA GLU A 256 8.12 -31.97 4.21
C GLU A 256 9.23 -30.94 4.47
N GLU A 257 8.92 -29.65 4.33
CA GLU A 257 9.83 -28.57 4.73
C GLU A 257 9.98 -28.56 6.26
N GLN A 258 11.05 -29.22 6.73
CA GLN A 258 11.57 -29.07 8.09
C GLN A 258 12.37 -27.76 8.20
N GLY A 259 11.91 -26.87 9.07
CA GLY A 259 12.74 -26.04 9.93
C GLY A 259 13.72 -25.06 9.27
N ALA A 260 13.21 -23.94 8.75
CA ALA A 260 13.95 -22.68 8.69
C ALA A 260 13.16 -21.60 9.43
N GLY A 261 13.81 -20.93 10.38
CA GLY A 261 13.20 -19.87 11.20
C GLY A 261 12.65 -18.73 10.34
N ASP A 262 11.44 -18.29 10.67
CA ASP A 262 10.57 -17.43 9.88
C ASP A 262 10.98 -15.94 9.96
N GLU A 263 11.74 -15.43 8.97
CA GLU A 263 12.05 -14.00 8.83
C GLU A 263 10.97 -13.22 8.05
N ASN A 264 9.86 -13.84 7.64
CA ASN A 264 8.84 -13.25 6.76
C ASN A 264 7.43 -13.15 7.38
N LEU A 265 7.30 -13.26 8.71
CA LEU A 265 6.05 -12.91 9.39
C LEU A 265 5.83 -11.40 9.29
N PRO A 266 4.60 -10.92 8.95
CA PRO A 266 4.31 -9.49 8.79
C PRO A 266 4.59 -8.65 10.05
N ILE A 267 4.73 -9.31 11.21
CA ILE A 267 5.03 -8.73 12.52
C ILE A 267 5.79 -9.79 13.33
N THR A 268 7.12 -9.71 13.44
CA THR A 268 7.90 -10.54 14.36
C THR A 268 7.73 -10.01 15.79
N ARG A 269 6.63 -10.37 16.48
CA ARG A 269 6.36 -9.93 17.85
C ARG A 269 6.50 -11.09 18.86
N ARG A 270 7.18 -10.84 19.99
CA ARG A 270 7.14 -11.71 21.17
C ARG A 270 5.93 -11.32 22.04
N PRO A 271 5.16 -12.28 22.60
CA PRO A 271 4.04 -12.00 23.51
C PRO A 271 4.48 -11.09 24.66
N GLN A 272 3.69 -10.08 24.99
CA GLN A 272 4.09 -9.01 25.90
C GLN A 272 3.32 -9.06 27.23
N GLY A 273 4.04 -9.32 28.32
CA GLY A 273 3.55 -9.21 29.69
C GLY A 273 2.77 -10.43 30.22
N PRO A 274 2.26 -10.36 31.46
CA PRO A 274 1.53 -11.46 32.10
C PRO A 274 0.09 -11.61 31.58
N TYR A 275 -0.35 -10.74 30.67
CA TYR A 275 -1.72 -10.75 30.17
C TYR A 275 -1.95 -11.98 29.29
N LYS A 276 -2.89 -12.83 29.71
CA LYS A 276 -3.30 -13.98 28.93
C LYS A 276 -4.41 -13.57 27.96
N VAL A 277 -4.09 -13.58 26.66
CA VAL A 277 -5.05 -13.38 25.57
C VAL A 277 -6.22 -14.36 25.74
N ARG A 278 -7.44 -13.82 25.75
CA ARG A 278 -8.69 -14.60 25.95
C ARG A 278 -9.31 -15.01 24.62
N SER A 279 -9.21 -14.16 23.60
CA SER A 279 -9.68 -14.46 22.25
C SER A 279 -8.84 -15.58 21.64
N SER A 280 -9.47 -16.44 20.84
CA SER A 280 -8.77 -17.43 20.01
C SER A 280 -8.84 -17.10 18.52
N PHE A 281 -7.87 -17.61 17.76
CA PHE A 281 -7.89 -17.52 16.30
C PHE A 281 -9.12 -18.21 15.69
N SER A 282 -9.64 -19.26 16.33
CA SER A 282 -10.85 -19.94 15.88
C SER A 282 -12.10 -19.06 16.02
N GLU A 283 -12.28 -18.40 17.16
CA GLU A 283 -13.38 -17.44 17.37
C GLU A 283 -13.28 -16.28 16.37
N TYR A 284 -12.08 -15.71 16.20
CA TYR A 284 -11.83 -14.68 15.18
C TYR A 284 -12.33 -15.13 13.79
N LYS A 285 -11.93 -16.33 13.33
CA LYS A 285 -12.37 -16.86 12.03
C LYS A 285 -13.87 -17.03 11.95
N GLN A 286 -14.52 -17.52 13.01
CA GLN A 286 -15.98 -17.69 13.05
C GLN A 286 -16.71 -16.35 12.92
N HIS A 287 -16.31 -15.36 13.72
CA HIS A 287 -16.93 -14.04 13.72
C HIS A 287 -16.70 -13.29 12.40
N VAL A 288 -15.48 -13.33 11.84
CA VAL A 288 -15.19 -12.74 10.52
C VAL A 288 -15.93 -13.46 9.40
N ALA A 289 -15.98 -14.79 9.40
CA ALA A 289 -16.73 -15.53 8.39
C ALA A 289 -18.23 -15.21 8.42
N ALA A 290 -18.83 -15.11 9.61
CA ALA A 290 -20.22 -14.69 9.76
C ALA A 290 -20.46 -13.28 9.21
N ALA A 291 -19.57 -12.33 9.50
CA ALA A 291 -19.66 -10.96 9.02
C ALA A 291 -19.46 -10.87 7.49
N VAL A 292 -18.51 -11.61 6.94
CA VAL A 292 -18.27 -11.68 5.48
C VAL A 292 -19.46 -12.33 4.77
N ASN A 293 -20.07 -13.37 5.34
CA ASN A 293 -21.28 -13.98 4.80
C ASN A 293 -22.45 -12.98 4.81
N TRP A 294 -22.60 -12.20 5.89
CA TRP A 294 -23.58 -11.12 5.95
C TRP A 294 -23.31 -10.07 4.86
N MET A 295 -22.06 -9.62 4.69
CA MET A 295 -21.66 -8.67 3.63
C MET A 295 -21.96 -9.23 2.24
N ASN A 296 -21.69 -10.50 1.98
CA ASN A 296 -22.01 -11.16 0.70
C ASN A 296 -23.51 -11.20 0.42
N GLY A 297 -24.34 -11.49 1.43
CA GLY A 297 -25.80 -11.52 1.30
C GLY A 297 -26.46 -10.15 1.14
N HIS A 298 -25.76 -9.08 1.52
CA HIS A 298 -26.28 -7.69 1.51
C HIS A 298 -25.46 -6.77 0.61
N PHE A 299 -24.54 -7.30 -0.21
CA PHE A 299 -23.63 -6.49 -1.00
C PHE A 299 -24.40 -5.54 -1.93
N GLU A 300 -24.14 -4.25 -1.77
CA GLU A 300 -24.70 -3.20 -2.63
C GLU A 300 -23.55 -2.51 -3.37
N VAL A 301 -23.60 -2.49 -4.71
CA VAL A 301 -22.64 -1.72 -5.52
C VAL A 301 -22.71 -0.24 -5.19
N VAL A 302 -23.93 0.26 -4.92
CA VAL A 302 -24.20 1.63 -4.53
C VAL A 302 -24.95 1.59 -3.21
N ASN A 303 -24.28 1.95 -2.12
CA ASN A 303 -24.93 1.93 -0.82
C ASN A 303 -26.13 2.88 -0.79
N SER A 304 -27.31 2.32 -0.59
CA SER A 304 -28.59 3.00 -0.54
C SER A 304 -28.88 3.62 0.85
N THR A 305 -28.10 3.27 1.87
CA THR A 305 -28.34 3.61 3.29
C THR A 305 -27.11 4.22 4.01
N GLY A 306 -27.34 5.19 4.90
CA GLY A 306 -26.27 5.79 5.72
C GLY A 306 -25.25 6.64 4.93
N PRO A 307 -24.06 6.92 5.50
CA PRO A 307 -23.01 7.68 4.81
C PRO A 307 -22.43 6.89 3.63
N LYS A 308 -22.78 7.28 2.40
CA LYS A 308 -22.53 6.44 1.21
C LYS A 308 -21.05 6.30 0.85
N MET A 309 -20.23 7.34 1.04
CA MET A 309 -18.80 7.26 0.71
C MET A 309 -17.98 6.50 1.76
N TYR A 310 -18.44 6.51 3.01
CA TYR A 310 -17.80 5.76 4.09
C TYR A 310 -17.90 4.25 3.88
N TYR A 311 -18.97 3.79 3.25
CA TYR A 311 -19.13 2.39 2.81
C TYR A 311 -17.92 1.91 2.03
N TYR A 312 -17.57 2.59 0.93
CA TYR A 312 -16.49 2.17 0.05
C TYR A 312 -15.14 2.19 0.76
N TYR A 313 -14.93 3.16 1.67
CA TYR A 313 -13.75 3.21 2.53
C TYR A 313 -13.66 2.01 3.47
N THR A 314 -14.76 1.60 4.11
CA THR A 314 -14.79 0.41 4.96
C THR A 314 -14.71 -0.89 4.15
N LEU A 315 -15.28 -0.90 2.94
CA LEU A 315 -15.27 -2.02 2.01
C LEU A 315 -13.85 -2.33 1.55
N GLU A 316 -13.11 -1.33 1.04
CA GLU A 316 -11.72 -1.50 0.62
C GLU A 316 -10.82 -1.96 1.75
N ARG A 317 -11.05 -1.45 2.97
CA ARG A 317 -10.28 -1.88 4.13
C ARG A 317 -10.55 -3.34 4.47
N MET A 318 -11.81 -3.75 4.58
CA MET A 318 -12.13 -5.12 4.96
C MET A 318 -11.55 -6.09 3.93
N THR A 319 -11.75 -5.84 2.64
CA THR A 319 -11.31 -6.73 1.57
C THR A 319 -9.78 -6.77 1.47
N ALA A 320 -9.09 -5.65 1.68
CA ALA A 320 -7.63 -5.61 1.74
C ALA A 320 -7.06 -6.42 2.92
N LEU A 321 -7.70 -6.39 4.08
CA LEU A 321 -7.23 -7.09 5.29
C LEU A 321 -7.59 -8.59 5.29
N THR A 322 -8.68 -8.97 4.63
CA THR A 322 -9.12 -10.37 4.52
C THR A 322 -8.72 -11.03 3.20
N GLU A 323 -8.07 -10.31 2.29
CA GLU A 323 -7.67 -10.79 0.95
C GLU A 323 -8.87 -11.36 0.15
N ILE A 324 -10.02 -10.67 0.24
CA ILE A 324 -11.25 -11.01 -0.49
C ILE A 324 -11.29 -10.23 -1.80
N ASP A 325 -11.27 -10.96 -2.91
CA ASP A 325 -11.25 -10.38 -4.26
C ASP A 325 -12.67 -10.25 -4.86
N GLN A 326 -13.64 -11.01 -4.34
CA GLN A 326 -15.02 -10.99 -4.83
C GLN A 326 -16.05 -10.90 -3.71
N LEU A 327 -17.12 -10.16 -3.95
CA LEU A 327 -18.31 -10.13 -3.10
C LEU A 327 -19.55 -10.37 -3.95
N ALA A 328 -20.44 -11.23 -3.46
CA ALA A 328 -21.65 -11.65 -4.20
C ALA A 328 -21.36 -12.09 -5.66
N GLY A 329 -20.23 -12.77 -5.89
CA GLY A 329 -19.81 -13.26 -7.20
C GLY A 329 -19.32 -12.18 -8.18
N GLN A 330 -19.10 -10.95 -7.72
CA GLN A 330 -18.62 -9.83 -8.52
C GLN A 330 -17.24 -9.38 -8.04
N ASP A 331 -16.40 -8.87 -8.95
CA ASP A 331 -15.25 -8.06 -8.55
C ASP A 331 -15.78 -6.78 -7.91
N TRP A 332 -15.67 -6.72 -6.59
CA TRP A 332 -16.29 -5.65 -5.81
C TRP A 332 -15.65 -4.30 -6.10
N PHE A 333 -14.36 -4.26 -6.44
CA PHE A 333 -13.65 -3.00 -6.65
C PHE A 333 -14.02 -2.42 -8.01
N ASP A 334 -14.06 -3.25 -9.05
CA ASP A 334 -14.43 -2.82 -10.40
C ASP A 334 -15.84 -2.23 -10.42
N VAL A 335 -16.84 -2.98 -9.94
CA VAL A 335 -18.24 -2.53 -9.98
C VAL A 335 -18.48 -1.30 -9.10
N CYS A 336 -17.85 -1.22 -7.92
CA CYS A 336 -18.01 -0.07 -7.03
C CYS A 336 -17.26 1.16 -7.54
N SER A 337 -16.07 1.01 -8.13
CA SER A 337 -15.29 2.13 -8.67
C SER A 337 -15.98 2.76 -9.87
N GLU A 338 -16.50 1.95 -10.80
CA GLU A 338 -17.35 2.44 -11.91
C GLU A 338 -18.54 3.23 -11.37
N ALA A 339 -19.23 2.68 -10.37
CA ALA A 339 -20.40 3.33 -9.77
C ALA A 339 -20.07 4.64 -9.03
N VAL A 340 -18.91 4.71 -8.36
CA VAL A 340 -18.42 5.92 -7.68
C VAL A 340 -18.03 6.99 -8.69
N ILE A 341 -17.26 6.64 -9.73
CA ILE A 341 -16.83 7.56 -10.78
C ILE A 341 -18.04 8.15 -11.52
N GLY A 342 -18.99 7.30 -11.93
CA GLY A 342 -20.21 7.73 -12.61
C GLY A 342 -21.12 8.64 -11.78
N ARG A 343 -20.88 8.77 -10.46
CA ARG A 343 -21.63 9.63 -9.53
C ARG A 343 -20.84 10.84 -9.04
N GLN A 344 -19.62 11.05 -9.53
CA GLN A 344 -18.85 12.24 -9.21
C GLN A 344 -19.54 13.47 -9.79
N LEU A 345 -19.67 14.52 -8.99
CA LEU A 345 -20.23 15.79 -9.44
C LEU A 345 -19.26 16.51 -10.38
N SER A 346 -19.78 17.46 -11.17
CA SER A 346 -18.98 18.24 -12.11
C SER A 346 -17.88 19.08 -11.44
N ASP A 347 -18.05 19.39 -10.15
CA ASP A 347 -17.04 20.10 -9.34
C ASP A 347 -15.96 19.16 -8.76
N GLY A 348 -16.05 17.85 -9.03
CA GLY A 348 -15.12 16.83 -8.53
C GLY A 348 -15.49 16.21 -7.18
N SER A 349 -16.55 16.69 -6.53
CA SER A 349 -16.97 16.19 -5.22
C SER A 349 -17.91 14.98 -5.30
N TRP A 350 -18.04 14.28 -4.18
CA TRP A 350 -19.13 13.32 -3.95
C TRP A 350 -20.02 13.78 -2.81
N ASN A 351 -21.12 14.47 -3.14
CA ASN A 351 -22.15 14.84 -2.18
C ASN A 351 -23.21 13.74 -2.06
N LEU A 352 -22.83 12.63 -1.45
CA LEU A 352 -23.73 11.52 -1.18
C LEU A 352 -24.14 11.52 0.31
N ALA A 353 -24.82 12.58 0.74
CA ALA A 353 -25.23 12.76 2.13
C ALA A 353 -26.47 11.94 2.49
N VAL A 354 -26.51 11.44 3.74
CA VAL A 354 -27.75 11.32 4.53
C VAL A 354 -27.58 11.90 5.95
N HIS A 355 -26.36 12.10 6.47
CA HIS A 355 -26.17 12.57 7.86
C HIS A 355 -25.58 13.97 8.05
N ASP A 356 -25.11 14.64 7.00
CA ASP A 356 -24.51 15.96 7.15
C ASP A 356 -25.38 17.02 6.46
N GLY A 357 -26.13 17.77 7.27
CA GLY A 357 -27.13 18.74 6.83
C GLY A 357 -26.60 19.82 5.87
N GLY A 358 -26.69 19.55 4.57
CA GLY A 358 -26.76 20.54 3.50
C GLY A 358 -25.54 21.46 3.31
N GLY A 359 -24.35 21.05 3.75
CA GLY A 359 -23.11 21.83 3.62
C GLY A 359 -22.05 21.18 2.73
N VAL A 360 -21.12 22.01 2.24
CA VAL A 360 -19.87 21.59 1.58
C VAL A 360 -19.02 20.85 2.61
N PHE A 361 -18.91 19.52 2.51
CA PHE A 361 -18.15 18.72 3.47
C PHE A 361 -17.06 17.88 2.79
N PRO A 362 -15.79 17.97 3.23
CA PRO A 362 -14.69 17.21 2.62
C PRO A 362 -14.84 15.71 2.80
N VAL A 363 -15.54 15.29 3.85
CA VAL A 363 -15.51 13.92 4.38
C VAL A 363 -15.88 12.89 3.31
N GLY A 364 -16.95 13.14 2.54
CA GLY A 364 -17.36 12.26 1.45
C GLY A 364 -16.30 12.16 0.35
N THR A 365 -15.75 13.31 -0.07
CA THR A 365 -14.71 13.38 -1.10
C THR A 365 -13.41 12.74 -0.64
N SER A 366 -13.00 12.95 0.61
CA SER A 366 -11.84 12.31 1.22
C SER A 366 -11.97 10.79 1.22
N PHE A 367 -13.12 10.24 1.60
CA PHE A 367 -13.35 8.79 1.53
C PHE A 367 -13.34 8.26 0.09
N GLY A 368 -13.86 9.02 -0.87
CA GLY A 368 -13.78 8.68 -2.29
C GLY A 368 -12.34 8.52 -2.78
N ILE A 369 -11.49 9.49 -2.44
CA ILE A 369 -10.06 9.42 -2.73
C ILE A 369 -9.43 8.19 -2.06
N LEU A 370 -9.68 7.96 -0.76
CA LEU A 370 -9.08 6.84 -0.02
C LEU A 370 -9.50 5.46 -0.56
N PHE A 371 -10.74 5.36 -1.06
CA PHE A 371 -11.26 4.17 -1.73
C PHE A 371 -10.62 3.97 -3.11
N LEU A 372 -10.73 4.96 -4.00
CA LEU A 372 -10.24 4.87 -5.38
C LEU A 372 -8.72 4.69 -5.45
N THR A 373 -7.98 5.22 -4.47
CA THR A 373 -6.53 5.03 -4.36
C THR A 373 -6.11 3.68 -3.78
N ARG A 374 -7.07 2.83 -3.33
CA ARG A 374 -6.83 1.57 -2.61
C ARG A 374 -5.82 1.74 -1.47
N SER A 375 -6.09 2.74 -0.63
CA SER A 375 -5.12 3.24 0.34
C SER A 375 -4.67 2.18 1.36
N THR A 376 -5.55 1.26 1.76
CA THR A 376 -5.22 0.17 2.69
C THR A 376 -4.42 -0.93 2.00
N ALA A 377 -4.82 -1.35 0.79
CA ALA A 377 -4.08 -2.38 0.05
C ALA A 377 -2.64 -1.93 -0.25
N LYS A 378 -2.46 -0.68 -0.70
CA LYS A 378 -1.11 -0.10 -0.92
C LYS A 378 -0.28 -0.05 0.37
N LEU A 379 -0.91 0.23 1.50
CA LEU A 379 -0.26 0.26 2.81
C LEU A 379 0.29 -1.11 3.22
N LEU A 380 -0.53 -2.16 3.05
CA LEU A 380 -0.17 -3.53 3.40
C LEU A 380 0.97 -4.09 2.53
N ASN A 381 1.12 -3.58 1.31
CA ASN A 381 2.22 -3.95 0.42
C ASN A 381 3.56 -3.30 0.82
N ARG A 382 3.54 -2.23 1.64
CA ARG A 382 4.75 -1.50 2.11
C ARG A 382 5.30 -1.98 3.46
N MET A 383 4.65 -2.91 4.16
CA MET A 383 5.09 -3.36 5.49
C MET A 383 6.44 -4.10 5.44
N PRO A 384 7.35 -3.92 6.41
CA PRO A 384 8.59 -4.71 6.53
C PRO A 384 8.25 -6.21 6.64
N GLY A 385 8.88 -7.05 5.81
CA GLY A 385 8.48 -8.45 5.55
C GLY A 385 7.67 -8.64 4.25
N ARG A 386 7.10 -7.56 3.70
CA ARG A 386 6.62 -7.46 2.30
C ARG A 386 7.44 -6.47 1.46
N SER A 387 8.18 -5.56 2.09
CA SER A 387 9.21 -4.77 1.42
C SER A 387 10.34 -5.69 0.96
N ALA A 388 10.26 -6.16 -0.28
CA ALA A 388 11.45 -6.55 -1.00
C ALA A 388 12.44 -5.39 -0.91
N ILE A 389 13.64 -5.67 -0.37
CA ILE A 389 14.77 -4.74 -0.42
C ILE A 389 14.83 -4.16 -1.85
N GLY A 390 14.77 -2.83 -2.00
CA GLY A 390 14.74 -2.18 -3.32
C GLY A 390 13.38 -2.14 -4.04
N GLY A 391 12.25 -2.05 -3.32
CA GLY A 391 10.96 -1.58 -3.87
C GLY A 391 10.93 -0.09 -4.27
N GLY A 392 12.09 0.60 -4.24
CA GLY A 392 12.24 2.04 -4.47
C GLY A 392 11.85 2.53 -5.86
N LEU A 393 11.81 1.65 -6.87
CA LEU A 393 11.31 2.02 -8.21
C LEU A 393 9.83 2.43 -8.17
N LEU A 394 9.04 1.88 -7.22
CA LEU A 394 7.59 2.10 -7.08
C LEU A 394 7.19 2.81 -5.78
N ALA A 395 8.12 2.96 -4.83
CA ALA A 395 7.90 3.62 -3.55
C ALA A 395 8.74 4.91 -3.46
N GLY A 396 8.11 6.06 -3.71
CA GLY A 396 8.72 7.37 -3.41
C GLY A 396 8.45 8.53 -4.37
N GLY A 397 7.58 8.39 -5.37
CA GLY A 397 7.28 9.49 -6.31
C GLY A 397 8.45 9.91 -7.20
N ARG A 398 9.52 9.12 -7.27
CA ARG A 398 10.71 9.40 -8.07
C ARG A 398 10.56 8.85 -9.49
N GLY A 399 9.68 9.47 -10.26
CA GLY A 399 9.46 9.17 -11.69
C GLY A 399 8.02 8.84 -12.07
N LEU A 400 7.04 9.58 -11.55
CA LEU A 400 5.69 9.63 -12.13
C LEU A 400 5.60 10.84 -13.06
N PRO A 401 5.28 10.66 -14.36
CA PRO A 401 4.38 11.56 -15.06
C PRO A 401 2.94 11.34 -14.56
N ASP A 402 2.11 12.38 -14.65
CA ASP A 402 0.72 12.42 -14.18
C ASP A 402 -0.24 11.48 -14.94
N ASP A 403 0.21 10.80 -16.01
CA ASP A 403 -0.60 9.96 -16.87
C ASP A 403 -0.06 8.52 -16.94
N LEU A 404 -0.96 7.53 -16.90
CA LEU A 404 -0.66 6.11 -17.15
C LEU A 404 -1.90 5.52 -17.80
N LYS A 405 -1.97 5.66 -19.13
CA LYS A 405 -2.49 4.68 -20.10
C LYS A 405 -2.64 5.36 -21.46
N GLN A 406 -1.66 5.17 -22.34
CA GLN A 406 -1.94 5.03 -23.77
C GLN A 406 -1.62 3.60 -24.16
N VAL A 407 -2.60 2.84 -24.69
CA VAL A 407 -2.36 1.95 -25.83
C VAL A 407 -3.59 1.95 -26.73
N ASP A 408 -3.29 2.09 -28.02
CA ASP A 408 -4.15 2.15 -29.19
C ASP A 408 -4.98 0.87 -29.44
N LEU A 409 -6.16 1.09 -30.03
CA LEU A 409 -7.08 0.09 -30.53
C LEU A 409 -6.70 -0.31 -31.96
N GLU A 410 -6.09 -1.48 -32.19
CA GLU A 410 -6.14 -2.12 -33.50
C GLU A 410 -6.44 -3.63 -33.40
N GLN A 411 -7.66 -3.97 -33.86
CA GLN A 411 -8.10 -5.28 -34.39
C GLN A 411 -8.12 -6.51 -33.46
N GLY A 412 -9.21 -6.63 -32.70
CA GLY A 412 -10.18 -7.72 -32.96
C GLY A 412 -9.89 -9.15 -32.50
N ASP A 413 -8.84 -9.45 -31.74
CA ASP A 413 -8.64 -10.78 -31.13
C ASP A 413 -8.31 -10.67 -29.63
N VAL A 414 -9.20 -11.19 -28.77
CA VAL A 414 -8.99 -11.26 -27.33
C VAL A 414 -8.26 -12.56 -27.00
N LYS A 415 -6.94 -12.49 -26.88
CA LYS A 415 -6.14 -13.50 -26.18
C LYS A 415 -6.00 -13.11 -24.71
N ALA A 416 -6.14 -14.09 -23.82
CA ALA A 416 -5.84 -13.93 -22.40
C ALA A 416 -4.42 -13.34 -22.24
N ARG A 417 -4.28 -12.28 -21.42
CA ARG A 417 -3.01 -11.60 -21.19
C ARG A 417 -2.19 -12.48 -20.23
N GLU A 418 -1.38 -13.38 -20.78
CA GLU A 418 -0.23 -13.95 -20.08
C GLU A 418 0.72 -12.80 -19.70
N PRO A 419 1.48 -12.91 -18.58
CA PRO A 419 2.48 -11.92 -18.22
C PRO A 419 3.37 -11.67 -19.44
N SER A 420 3.37 -10.42 -19.87
CA SER A 420 3.83 -9.96 -21.18
C SER A 420 5.20 -10.51 -21.58
N GLY A 421 5.23 -11.43 -22.55
CA GLY A 421 6.40 -11.78 -23.35
C GLY A 421 7.62 -12.37 -22.61
N PRO A 422 8.57 -12.92 -23.35
CA PRO A 422 9.92 -13.17 -22.88
C PRO A 422 10.61 -11.89 -22.35
N LEU A 423 11.43 -12.01 -21.29
CA LEU A 423 12.13 -10.87 -20.68
C LEU A 423 13.03 -10.11 -21.68
N ASP A 424 13.60 -10.77 -22.68
CA ASP A 424 14.41 -10.12 -23.73
C ASP A 424 13.60 -9.17 -24.60
N GLU A 425 12.33 -9.48 -24.84
CA GLU A 425 11.40 -8.62 -25.58
C GLU A 425 11.06 -7.38 -24.75
N LEU A 426 10.72 -7.55 -23.47
CA LEU A 426 10.45 -6.43 -22.56
C LEU A 426 11.64 -5.48 -22.42
N LEU A 427 12.85 -6.02 -22.27
CA LEU A 427 14.06 -5.21 -22.22
C LEU A 427 14.36 -4.52 -23.56
N ARG A 428 13.86 -5.05 -24.68
CA ARG A 428 14.04 -4.46 -26.01
C ARG A 428 13.06 -3.33 -26.22
N ASP A 429 11.85 -3.50 -25.72
CA ASP A 429 10.81 -2.48 -25.71
C ASP A 429 11.24 -1.33 -24.80
N LEU A 430 11.82 -1.62 -23.63
CA LEU A 430 12.38 -0.61 -22.72
C LEU A 430 13.41 0.28 -23.42
N SER A 431 14.18 -0.29 -24.35
CA SER A 431 15.22 0.42 -25.11
C SER A 431 14.68 1.40 -26.17
N LYS A 432 13.40 1.29 -26.50
CA LYS A 432 12.69 2.09 -27.52
C LYS A 432 11.59 2.96 -26.92
N ALA A 433 11.16 2.62 -25.71
CA ALA A 433 10.05 3.26 -25.04
C ALA A 433 10.38 4.70 -24.62
N GLY A 434 9.38 5.56 -24.69
CA GLY A 434 9.42 6.95 -24.24
C GLY A 434 8.04 7.41 -23.81
N GLY A 435 7.98 8.38 -22.89
CA GLY A 435 6.69 8.84 -22.33
C GLY A 435 5.99 7.74 -21.53
N ASP A 436 4.69 7.54 -21.76
CA ASP A 436 3.85 6.62 -20.98
C ASP A 436 4.15 5.14 -21.23
N ASP A 437 4.63 4.79 -22.44
CA ASP A 437 5.03 3.42 -22.81
C ASP A 437 6.22 2.93 -21.96
N LEU A 438 7.11 3.86 -21.59
CA LEU A 438 8.28 3.54 -20.76
C LEU A 438 7.86 2.99 -19.40
N PHE A 439 6.80 3.55 -18.80
CA PHE A 439 6.33 3.11 -17.50
C PHE A 439 5.66 1.73 -17.57
N GLU A 440 4.80 1.48 -18.56
CA GLU A 440 4.12 0.19 -18.70
C GLU A 440 5.15 -0.94 -18.89
N VAL A 441 6.21 -0.68 -19.67
CA VAL A 441 7.30 -1.62 -19.85
C VAL A 441 8.10 -1.82 -18.55
N GLN A 442 8.37 -0.75 -17.79
CA GLN A 442 9.04 -0.85 -16.48
C GLN A 442 8.24 -1.69 -15.48
N GLU A 443 6.92 -1.47 -15.37
CA GLU A 443 6.04 -2.23 -14.49
C GLU A 443 6.07 -3.72 -14.83
N LYS A 444 5.95 -4.06 -16.12
CA LYS A 444 6.03 -5.45 -16.61
C LYS A 444 7.37 -6.11 -16.31
N ILE A 445 8.48 -5.39 -16.47
CA ILE A 445 9.82 -5.88 -16.14
C ILE A 445 9.93 -6.17 -14.64
N VAL A 446 9.47 -5.25 -13.79
CA VAL A 446 9.49 -5.41 -12.33
C VAL A 446 8.63 -6.61 -11.92
N GLU A 447 7.42 -6.71 -12.45
CA GLU A 447 6.51 -7.83 -12.18
C GLU A 447 7.13 -9.16 -12.59
N LYS A 448 7.68 -9.24 -13.81
CA LYS A 448 8.33 -10.44 -14.34
C LYS A 448 9.51 -10.88 -13.49
N ILE A 449 10.33 -9.95 -12.99
CA ILE A 449 11.54 -10.25 -12.19
C ILE A 449 11.19 -10.54 -10.71
N GLN A 450 10.18 -9.88 -10.15
CA GLN A 450 9.79 -10.06 -8.75
C GLN A 450 8.90 -11.29 -8.53
N LEU A 451 7.96 -11.55 -9.44
CA LEU A 451 6.98 -12.63 -9.35
C LEU A 451 7.36 -13.86 -10.20
N GLY A 452 8.25 -13.70 -11.18
CA GLY A 452 8.74 -14.77 -12.06
C GLY A 452 10.11 -15.34 -11.66
N ASP A 453 10.76 -16.05 -12.60
CA ASP A 453 12.06 -16.68 -12.36
C ASP A 453 13.22 -15.70 -12.61
N ARG A 454 13.99 -15.41 -11.56
CA ARG A 454 15.17 -14.55 -11.64
C ARG A 454 16.27 -15.13 -12.52
N SER A 455 16.26 -16.44 -12.78
CA SER A 455 17.22 -17.07 -13.70
C SER A 455 17.11 -16.54 -15.13
N GLU A 456 15.96 -15.97 -15.52
CA GLU A 456 15.77 -15.33 -16.82
C GLU A 456 16.70 -14.12 -17.02
N LEU A 457 17.14 -13.46 -15.94
CA LEU A 457 18.09 -12.33 -16.02
C LEU A 457 19.49 -12.75 -16.46
N VAL A 458 19.89 -13.99 -16.19
CA VAL A 458 21.24 -14.49 -16.49
C VAL A 458 21.52 -14.41 -18.00
N GLY A 459 20.51 -14.64 -18.83
CA GLY A 459 20.61 -14.53 -20.30
C GLY A 459 20.51 -13.11 -20.85
N GLN A 460 20.20 -12.11 -20.02
CA GLN A 460 19.87 -10.74 -20.43
C GLN A 460 20.85 -9.68 -19.95
N THR A 461 21.94 -10.07 -19.29
CA THR A 461 22.95 -9.17 -18.71
C THR A 461 23.54 -8.21 -19.75
N ASP A 462 23.89 -8.70 -20.94
CA ASP A 462 24.38 -7.88 -22.06
C ASP A 462 23.38 -6.81 -22.50
N GLN A 463 22.08 -7.11 -22.44
CA GLN A 463 21.03 -6.19 -22.82
C GLN A 463 20.81 -5.13 -21.73
N LEU A 464 20.86 -5.52 -20.45
CA LEU A 464 20.83 -4.61 -19.32
C LEU A 464 22.00 -3.63 -19.35
N VAL A 465 23.21 -4.11 -19.62
CA VAL A 465 24.40 -3.25 -19.74
C VAL A 465 24.21 -2.23 -20.86
N LYS A 466 23.70 -2.62 -22.04
CA LYS A 466 23.43 -1.68 -23.15
C LYS A 466 22.39 -0.62 -22.79
N LEU A 467 21.46 -0.92 -21.88
CA LEU A 467 20.46 0.04 -21.42
C LEU A 467 21.05 1.11 -20.48
N LEU A 468 22.19 0.83 -19.84
CA LEU A 468 22.91 1.80 -19.02
C LEU A 468 23.54 2.94 -19.84
N ASP A 469 23.76 2.74 -21.14
CA ASP A 469 24.30 3.79 -22.02
C ASP A 469 23.20 4.72 -22.58
N ARG A 470 21.94 4.52 -22.19
CA ARG A 470 20.81 5.29 -22.72
C ARG A 470 20.76 6.70 -22.16
N PRO A 471 20.43 7.73 -22.98
CA PRO A 471 20.38 9.10 -22.50
C PRO A 471 19.27 9.33 -21.45
N GLU A 472 18.21 8.53 -21.47
CA GLU A 472 17.09 8.61 -20.54
C GLU A 472 17.44 8.02 -19.15
N PRO A 473 17.45 8.82 -18.07
CA PRO A 473 17.82 8.34 -16.73
C PRO A 473 16.86 7.27 -16.19
N GLN A 474 15.58 7.32 -16.58
CA GLN A 474 14.58 6.34 -16.17
C GLN A 474 14.89 4.93 -16.74
N ILE A 475 15.41 4.85 -17.97
CA ILE A 475 15.84 3.58 -18.57
C ILE A 475 17.08 3.05 -17.84
N ARG A 476 18.10 3.90 -17.65
CA ARG A 476 19.33 3.51 -16.93
C ARG A 476 19.03 3.02 -15.52
N ARG A 477 18.12 3.69 -14.81
CA ARG A 477 17.67 3.31 -13.47
C ARG A 477 17.00 1.94 -13.45
N THR A 478 16.10 1.66 -14.39
CA THR A 478 15.41 0.36 -14.46
C THR A 478 16.38 -0.77 -14.79
N ALA A 479 17.32 -0.51 -15.70
CA ALA A 479 18.38 -1.45 -16.02
C ALA A 479 19.28 -1.72 -14.80
N MET A 480 19.63 -0.69 -14.03
CA MET A 480 20.40 -0.82 -12.79
C MET A 480 19.66 -1.63 -11.73
N TRP A 481 18.36 -1.39 -11.56
CA TRP A 481 17.49 -2.13 -10.65
C TRP A 481 17.44 -3.62 -10.99
N ALA A 482 17.30 -3.96 -12.27
CA ALA A 482 17.27 -5.35 -12.74
C ALA A 482 18.66 -6.01 -12.62
N LEU A 483 19.71 -5.27 -12.95
CA LEU A 483 21.11 -5.72 -12.87
C LEU A 483 21.49 -6.13 -11.45
N GLY A 484 21.08 -5.38 -10.42
CA GLY A 484 21.31 -5.76 -9.01
C GLY A 484 20.69 -7.09 -8.60
N ARG A 485 19.73 -7.63 -9.37
CA ARG A 485 19.01 -8.89 -9.09
C ARG A 485 19.46 -10.06 -9.96
N SER A 486 20.48 -9.86 -10.79
CA SER A 486 21.04 -10.90 -11.66
C SER A 486 21.95 -11.91 -10.94
N ASP A 487 22.35 -11.63 -9.69
CA ASP A 487 23.35 -12.37 -8.90
C ASP A 487 24.72 -12.52 -9.60
N ASP A 488 25.00 -11.70 -10.62
CA ASP A 488 26.26 -11.68 -11.38
C ASP A 488 27.21 -10.58 -10.87
N LEU A 489 28.25 -11.01 -10.14
CA LEU A 489 29.25 -10.10 -9.56
C LEU A 489 30.10 -9.36 -10.61
N SER A 490 30.20 -9.85 -11.85
CA SER A 490 30.93 -9.15 -12.92
C SER A 490 30.27 -7.82 -13.29
N LEU A 491 28.99 -7.67 -12.98
CA LEU A 491 28.20 -6.47 -13.27
C LEU A 491 28.33 -5.38 -12.20
N VAL A 492 28.94 -5.68 -11.05
CA VAL A 492 29.17 -4.72 -9.95
C VAL A 492 29.89 -3.47 -10.42
N ARG A 493 30.81 -3.60 -11.39
CA ARG A 493 31.54 -2.47 -11.98
C ARG A 493 30.59 -1.38 -12.49
N TYR A 494 29.49 -1.75 -13.13
CA TYR A 494 28.55 -0.80 -13.73
C TYR A 494 27.79 0.00 -12.67
N ALA A 495 27.46 -0.62 -11.54
CA ALA A 495 26.84 0.10 -10.43
C ALA A 495 27.83 1.09 -9.78
N ILE A 496 29.12 0.74 -9.68
CA ILE A 496 30.15 1.66 -9.18
C ILE A 496 30.41 2.79 -10.18
N GLU A 497 30.45 2.50 -11.47
CA GLU A 497 30.58 3.50 -12.54
C GLU A 497 29.39 4.46 -12.56
N ALA A 498 28.17 3.96 -12.37
CA ALA A 498 26.98 4.81 -12.25
C ALA A 498 27.09 5.76 -11.06
N ILE A 499 27.51 5.29 -9.88
CA ILE A 499 27.75 6.19 -8.73
C ILE A 499 28.86 7.21 -9.07
N LEU A 500 29.91 6.80 -9.77
CA LEU A 500 31.02 7.68 -10.12
C LEU A 500 30.59 8.80 -11.08
N ASP A 501 29.97 8.45 -12.19
CA ASP A 501 29.95 9.26 -13.39
C ASP A 501 28.51 9.63 -13.86
N ASP A 502 27.44 8.99 -13.36
CA ASP A 502 26.07 9.35 -13.78
C ASP A 502 25.68 10.75 -13.28
N PRO A 503 25.07 11.60 -14.13
CA PRO A 503 24.61 12.92 -13.72
C PRO A 503 23.30 12.90 -12.93
N ASP A 504 22.48 11.85 -13.07
CA ASP A 504 21.15 11.78 -12.48
C ASP A 504 21.18 11.14 -11.08
N THR A 505 20.60 11.81 -10.09
CA THR A 505 20.66 11.38 -8.69
C THR A 505 19.87 10.09 -8.44
N ASP A 506 18.77 9.85 -9.14
CA ASP A 506 17.96 8.64 -8.95
C ASP A 506 18.70 7.39 -9.47
N VAL A 507 19.50 7.54 -10.53
CA VAL A 507 20.37 6.46 -11.02
C VAL A 507 21.44 6.13 -9.97
N LEU A 508 22.01 7.13 -9.28
CA LEU A 508 22.98 6.88 -8.19
C LEU A 508 22.37 6.10 -7.03
N ILE A 509 21.16 6.47 -6.64
CA ILE A 509 20.41 5.83 -5.54
C ILE A 509 20.14 4.37 -5.90
N GLU A 510 19.68 4.11 -7.12
CA GLU A 510 19.41 2.74 -7.57
C GLU A 510 20.70 1.93 -7.73
N ALA A 511 21.79 2.54 -8.18
CA ALA A 511 23.09 1.89 -8.23
C ALA A 511 23.61 1.52 -6.83
N HIS A 512 23.36 2.38 -5.83
CA HIS A 512 23.64 2.05 -4.43
C HIS A 512 22.81 0.86 -3.94
N ALA A 513 21.52 0.83 -4.25
CA ALA A 513 20.64 -0.28 -3.91
C ALA A 513 21.07 -1.60 -4.59
N ALA A 514 21.47 -1.54 -5.86
CA ALA A 514 22.02 -2.69 -6.59
C ALA A 514 23.29 -3.24 -5.91
N LEU A 515 24.16 -2.36 -5.40
CA LEU A 515 25.36 -2.77 -4.65
C LEU A 515 25.02 -3.41 -3.31
N CYS A 516 23.99 -2.93 -2.61
CA CYS A 516 23.47 -3.60 -1.40
C CYS A 516 22.99 -5.02 -1.72
N TRP A 517 22.36 -5.22 -2.88
CA TRP A 517 21.96 -6.54 -3.36
C TRP A 517 23.17 -7.43 -3.69
N PHE A 518 24.09 -6.98 -4.53
CA PHE A 518 25.30 -7.75 -4.90
C PHE A 518 26.12 -8.18 -3.69
N SER A 519 26.27 -7.28 -2.72
CA SER A 519 27.07 -7.53 -1.53
C SER A 519 26.33 -8.28 -0.43
N ARG A 520 25.02 -8.47 -0.56
CA ARG A 520 24.12 -8.95 0.51
C ARG A 520 24.28 -8.13 1.79
N ARG A 521 24.49 -6.82 1.64
CA ARG A 521 24.64 -5.86 2.73
C ARG A 521 23.56 -4.79 2.65
N PRO A 522 22.41 -5.01 3.32
CA PRO A 522 21.29 -4.08 3.27
C PRO A 522 21.58 -2.75 3.95
N ASP A 523 22.59 -2.67 4.83
CA ASP A 523 22.97 -1.48 5.58
C ASP A 523 23.77 -0.46 4.75
N GLY A 524 24.25 -0.83 3.55
CA GLY A 524 24.97 0.09 2.67
C GLY A 524 26.19 0.78 3.29
N PHE A 525 26.84 0.17 4.29
CA PHE A 525 27.89 0.77 5.13
C PHE A 525 27.43 1.94 6.01
N GLY A 526 26.15 2.00 6.36
CA GLY A 526 25.54 3.09 7.13
C GLY A 526 25.38 4.38 6.32
N LEU A 527 25.50 4.31 4.99
CA LEU A 527 25.20 5.43 4.11
C LEU A 527 23.68 5.57 3.98
N PRO A 528 23.14 6.81 3.92
CA PRO A 528 21.72 7.00 3.69
C PRO A 528 21.35 6.56 2.28
N ASP A 529 20.20 5.88 2.13
CA ASP A 529 19.69 5.41 0.82
C ASP A 529 19.47 6.56 -0.16
N ASN A 530 19.07 7.74 0.36
CA ASN A 530 18.92 8.96 -0.43
C ASN A 530 19.86 10.06 0.11
N PRO A 531 20.81 10.56 -0.70
CA PRO A 531 21.76 11.60 -0.29
C PRO A 531 21.14 12.94 0.12
N ILE A 532 19.90 13.20 -0.28
CA ILE A 532 19.20 14.48 -0.04
C ILE A 532 17.99 14.35 0.88
N ALA A 533 17.71 13.17 1.45
CA ALA A 533 16.53 12.97 2.28
C ALA A 533 16.50 13.84 3.54
N SER A 534 17.66 14.14 4.12
CA SER A 534 17.78 14.94 5.35
C SER A 534 17.98 16.44 5.11
N LEU A 535 17.96 16.90 3.85
CA LEU A 535 18.16 18.30 3.52
C LEU A 535 16.84 19.07 3.59
N SER A 536 16.91 20.33 4.04
CA SER A 536 15.76 21.24 3.96
C SER A 536 15.34 21.45 2.50
N PRO A 537 14.03 21.54 2.19
CA PRO A 537 13.56 21.86 0.84
C PRO A 537 14.08 23.18 0.28
N ASP A 538 14.38 24.15 1.17
CA ASP A 538 14.89 25.48 0.83
C ASP A 538 16.41 25.54 0.63
N VAL A 539 17.08 24.39 0.68
CA VAL A 539 18.54 24.33 0.48
C VAL A 539 18.87 24.73 -0.96
N SER A 540 19.94 25.52 -1.13
CA SER A 540 20.37 25.97 -2.46
C SER A 540 20.73 24.78 -3.35
N ASP A 541 20.61 24.92 -4.67
CA ASP A 541 21.03 23.89 -5.63
C ASP A 541 22.53 23.55 -5.50
N GLU A 542 23.34 24.54 -5.10
CA GLU A 542 24.77 24.35 -4.81
C GLU A 542 24.99 23.44 -3.59
N ASP A 543 24.25 23.67 -2.51
CA ASP A 543 24.33 22.86 -1.29
C ASP A 543 23.76 21.45 -1.50
N ARG A 544 22.69 21.33 -2.29
CA ARG A 544 22.11 20.03 -2.70
C ARG A 544 23.14 19.23 -3.49
N LYS A 545 23.78 19.87 -4.47
CA LYS A 545 24.85 19.26 -5.25
C LYS A 545 26.04 18.90 -4.37
N ALA A 546 26.44 19.75 -3.44
CA ALA A 546 27.53 19.47 -2.50
C ALA A 546 27.23 18.28 -1.59
N ALA A 547 25.99 18.10 -1.15
CA ALA A 547 25.54 16.95 -0.37
C ALA A 547 25.56 15.65 -1.19
N VAL A 548 25.04 15.67 -2.42
CA VAL A 548 25.12 14.54 -3.35
C VAL A 548 26.58 14.20 -3.65
N ASP A 549 27.43 15.18 -3.92
CA ASP A 549 28.86 14.97 -4.18
C ASP A 549 29.59 14.40 -2.95
N LYS A 550 29.22 14.84 -1.75
CA LYS A 550 29.76 14.31 -0.48
C LYS A 550 29.38 12.85 -0.31
N TRP A 551 28.09 12.53 -0.45
CA TRP A 551 27.60 11.17 -0.37
C TRP A 551 28.24 10.28 -1.45
N ARG A 552 28.33 10.76 -2.69
CA ARG A 552 28.97 10.07 -3.82
C ARG A 552 30.41 9.70 -3.48
N ARG A 553 31.20 10.61 -2.90
CA ARG A 553 32.57 10.31 -2.47
C ARG A 553 32.63 9.21 -1.41
N GLN A 554 31.70 9.22 -0.44
CA GLN A 554 31.64 8.21 0.61
C GLN A 554 31.22 6.84 0.06
N ALA A 555 30.19 6.82 -0.79
CA ALA A 555 29.70 5.62 -1.48
C ALA A 555 30.78 4.99 -2.36
N VAL A 556 31.43 5.77 -3.23
CA VAL A 556 32.52 5.29 -4.09
C VAL A 556 33.66 4.71 -3.26
N LYS A 557 34.01 5.34 -2.13
CA LYS A 557 35.05 4.81 -1.25
C LYS A 557 34.65 3.47 -0.65
N ALA A 558 33.48 3.41 -0.01
CA ALA A 558 33.00 2.21 0.67
C ALA A 558 32.83 1.03 -0.30
N TRP A 559 32.12 1.27 -1.41
CA TRP A 559 31.85 0.26 -2.43
C TRP A 559 33.07 -0.08 -3.25
N GLY A 560 33.94 0.89 -3.56
CA GLY A 560 35.19 0.64 -4.26
C GLY A 560 36.16 -0.20 -3.44
N GLU A 561 36.37 0.11 -2.16
CA GLU A 561 37.19 -0.70 -1.26
C GLU A 561 36.61 -2.11 -1.05
N TRP A 562 35.28 -2.22 -0.98
CA TRP A 562 34.62 -3.52 -0.95
C TRP A 562 34.85 -4.29 -2.25
N TYR A 563 34.60 -3.69 -3.41
CA TYR A 563 34.77 -4.34 -4.70
C TYR A 563 36.20 -4.81 -4.91
N LEU A 564 37.20 -4.00 -4.59
CA LEU A 564 38.61 -4.40 -4.70
C LEU A 564 38.99 -5.61 -3.83
N ARG A 565 38.24 -5.90 -2.76
CA ARG A 565 38.42 -7.11 -1.94
C ARG A 565 37.75 -8.35 -2.55
N VAL A 566 36.59 -8.17 -3.17
CA VAL A 566 35.77 -9.30 -3.69
C VAL A 566 35.89 -9.52 -5.19
N CYS A 567 36.54 -8.60 -5.92
CA CYS A 567 36.69 -8.65 -7.37
C CYS A 567 37.42 -9.94 -7.79
N PRO A 568 36.88 -10.69 -8.78
CA PRO A 568 37.47 -11.92 -9.31
C PRO A 568 38.94 -11.73 -9.70
N TYR A 569 39.75 -12.77 -9.54
CA TYR A 569 41.19 -12.68 -9.77
C TYR A 569 41.50 -12.28 -11.23
N GLU A 570 40.70 -12.79 -12.17
CA GLU A 570 40.81 -12.55 -13.61
C GLU A 570 40.57 -11.08 -14.00
N GLU A 571 39.84 -10.32 -13.18
CA GLU A 571 39.45 -8.92 -13.46
C GLU A 571 40.36 -7.89 -12.77
N ARG A 572 41.35 -8.32 -11.98
CA ARG A 572 42.18 -7.40 -11.16
C ARG A 572 43.07 -6.45 -11.94
N ASP A 573 43.38 -6.82 -13.18
CA ASP A 573 44.16 -6.05 -14.15
C ASP A 573 43.27 -5.32 -15.16
N ASP A 574 41.94 -5.36 -14.99
CA ASP A 574 40.99 -4.64 -15.83
C ASP A 574 41.22 -3.11 -15.73
N PRO A 575 41.14 -2.37 -16.85
CA PRO A 575 41.29 -0.91 -16.87
C PRO A 575 40.40 -0.18 -15.85
N PHE A 576 39.17 -0.66 -15.61
CA PHE A 576 38.27 -0.12 -14.60
C PHE A 576 38.86 -0.29 -13.21
N VAL A 577 39.33 -1.49 -12.85
CA VAL A 577 39.91 -1.77 -11.53
C VAL A 577 41.17 -0.94 -11.28
N ILE A 578 42.01 -0.76 -12.30
CA ILE A 578 43.19 0.11 -12.22
C ILE A 578 42.79 1.58 -12.05
N SER A 579 41.78 2.05 -12.79
CA SER A 579 41.22 3.40 -12.67
C SER A 579 40.62 3.63 -11.28
N LEU A 580 39.85 2.69 -10.76
CA LEU A 580 39.24 2.72 -9.44
C LEU A 580 40.30 2.80 -8.34
N LYS A 581 41.35 1.96 -8.40
CA LYS A 581 42.50 2.03 -7.47
C LYS A 581 43.13 3.42 -7.48
N ARG A 582 43.40 3.98 -8.66
CA ARG A 582 43.96 5.34 -8.79
C ARG A 582 43.04 6.41 -8.22
N ARG A 583 41.73 6.35 -8.51
CA ARG A 583 40.73 7.31 -8.00
C ARG A 583 40.62 7.26 -6.47
N LEU A 584 40.73 6.07 -5.87
CA LEU A 584 40.73 5.89 -4.41
C LEU A 584 42.04 6.37 -3.76
N SER A 585 43.19 6.18 -4.42
CA SER A 585 44.49 6.66 -3.92
C SER A 585 44.72 8.16 -4.08
N ALA A 586 44.12 8.81 -5.10
CA ALA A 586 44.30 10.23 -5.38
C ALA A 586 43.43 11.18 -4.52
N ARG A 587 42.52 10.63 -3.70
CA ARG A 587 41.60 11.40 -2.83
C ARG A 587 41.80 11.11 -1.33
N GLY A 588 42.95 10.54 -0.97
CA GLY A 588 43.39 10.34 0.42
C GLY A 588 44.00 11.57 1.04
#